data_AF-A0A2N1Z376-F1
#
_entry.id   AF-A0A2N1Z376-F1
#
_cell.length_a   1.000
_cell.length_b   1.000
_cell.length_c   1.000
_cell.angle_alpha   90.00
_cell.angle_beta   90.00
_cell.angle_gamma   90.00
#
_symmetry.space_group_name_H-M   'P 1'
#
loop_
_entity.id
_entity.type
_entity.pdbx_description
1 polymer ?
#
loop_
_entity_poly.entity_id
_entity_poly.type
_entity_poly.pdbx_seq_one_letter_code
_entity_poly.pdbx_strand_id
1 'polypeptide(L)'
;MSETYDYIIIGAGSAGCVMANRLSADPSVSVLLIESGPDHTSPLIAMPRGIGKLLMAGNPHVWDYQASRGEGMATELWLKGKAIGGSSSVNGMVYVR
;
A
#
# COMPACT_ATOMS: atom_id res chain seq x y z
N MET A 1 -19.14 -22.76 1.81
CA MET A 1 -19.64 -22.07 3.02
C MET A 1 -19.22 -20.61 2.90
N SER A 2 -20.08 -19.64 3.24
CA SER A 2 -19.67 -18.23 3.28
C SER A 2 -18.99 -17.96 4.62
N GLU A 3 -17.74 -17.55 4.61
CA GLU A 3 -17.10 -17.00 5.80
C GLU A 3 -17.62 -15.58 6.06
N THR A 4 -17.88 -15.25 7.32
CA THR A 4 -18.37 -13.93 7.75
C THR A 4 -17.30 -13.30 8.65
N TYR A 5 -17.08 -12.00 8.49
CA TYR A 5 -16.14 -11.20 9.27
C TYR A 5 -16.86 -9.96 9.80
N ASP A 6 -16.51 -9.50 11.00
CA ASP A 6 -17.08 -8.28 11.59
C ASP A 6 -16.62 -7.03 10.84
N TYR A 7 -15.36 -7.03 10.38
CA TYR A 7 -14.79 -5.97 9.57
C TYR A 7 -14.09 -6.53 8.33
N ILE A 8 -14.36 -5.91 7.18
CA ILE A 8 -13.61 -6.14 5.95
C ILE A 8 -12.89 -4.84 5.59
N ILE A 9 -11.56 -4.88 5.60
CA ILE A 9 -10.70 -3.77 5.24
C ILE A 9 -10.13 -4.03 3.86
N ILE A 10 -10.41 -3.13 2.92
CA ILE A 10 -9.92 -3.21 1.55
C ILE A 10 -8.71 -2.28 1.41
N GLY A 11 -7.54 -2.88 1.22
CA GLY A 11 -6.24 -2.23 1.11
C GLY A 11 -5.42 -2.33 2.40
N ALA A 12 -4.33 -3.09 2.35
CA ALA A 12 -3.34 -3.19 3.42
C ALA A 12 -2.30 -2.06 3.30
N GLY A 13 -2.76 -0.83 3.14
CA GLY A 13 -1.89 0.37 3.16
C GLY A 13 -1.53 0.84 4.57
N SER A 14 -0.86 1.99 4.66
CA SER A 14 -0.45 2.58 5.95
C SER A 14 -1.59 2.69 6.96
N ALA A 15 -2.78 3.11 6.52
CA ALA A 15 -3.96 3.18 7.39
C ALA A 15 -4.61 1.80 7.61
N GLY A 16 -4.74 1.00 6.56
CA GLY A 16 -5.41 -0.31 6.61
C GLY A 16 -4.71 -1.30 7.53
N CYS A 17 -3.39 -1.40 7.47
CA CYS A 17 -2.60 -2.26 8.37
C CYS A 17 -2.76 -1.83 9.84
N VAL A 18 -2.72 -0.53 10.12
CA VAL A 18 -2.91 -0.01 11.48
C VAL A 18 -4.33 -0.27 11.97
N MET A 19 -5.34 -0.02 11.14
CA MET A 19 -6.74 -0.29 11.48
C MET A 19 -6.97 -1.77 11.76
N ALA A 20 -6.48 -2.66 10.89
CA ALA A 20 -6.59 -4.11 11.06
C ALA A 20 -5.95 -4.55 12.38
N ASN A 21 -4.72 -4.09 12.66
CA ASN A 21 -4.01 -4.41 13.90
C ASN A 21 -4.75 -3.94 15.16
N ARG A 22 -5.40 -2.77 15.11
CA ARG A 22 -6.13 -2.23 16.26
C ARG A 22 -7.46 -2.92 16.49
N LEU A 23 -8.22 -3.21 15.43
CA LEU A 23 -9.49 -3.92 15.53
C LEU A 23 -9.30 -5.37 15.95
N SER A 24 -8.32 -6.07 15.37
CA SER A 24 -8.02 -7.47 15.69
C SER A 24 -7.34 -7.67 17.04
N ALA A 25 -7.06 -6.59 17.79
CA ALA A 25 -6.54 -6.69 19.15
C ALA A 25 -7.59 -7.20 20.14
N ASP A 26 -8.88 -7.03 19.82
CA ASP A 26 -9.97 -7.67 20.52
C ASP A 26 -10.17 -9.10 19.94
N PRO A 27 -9.96 -10.16 20.73
CA PRO A 27 -10.09 -11.53 20.24
C PRO A 27 -11.55 -11.93 19.92
N SER A 28 -12.53 -11.12 20.30
CA SER A 28 -13.94 -11.32 19.94
C SER A 28 -14.29 -10.76 18.56
N VAL A 29 -13.37 -10.01 17.92
CA VAL A 29 -13.58 -9.36 16.63
C VAL A 29 -12.80 -10.08 15.52
N SER A 30 -13.50 -10.44 14.46
CA SER A 30 -12.94 -11.02 13.24
C SER A 30 -12.70 -9.94 12.17
N VAL A 31 -11.48 -9.91 11.62
CA VAL A 31 -11.08 -8.91 10.61
C VAL A 31 -10.53 -9.62 9.37
N LEU A 32 -11.11 -9.32 8.21
CA LEU A 32 -10.55 -9.68 6.91
C LEU A 32 -9.83 -8.47 6.32
N LEU A 33 -8.53 -8.59 6.09
CA LEU A 33 -7.73 -7.59 5.39
C LEU A 33 -7.41 -8.10 3.97
N ILE A 34 -7.80 -7.34 2.95
CA ILE A 34 -7.60 -7.69 1.54
C ILE A 34 -6.59 -6.74 0.93
N GLU A 35 -5.56 -7.28 0.27
CA GLU A 35 -4.59 -6.50 -0.49
C GLU A 35 -4.38 -7.09 -1.87
N SER A 36 -4.29 -6.20 -2.86
CA SER A 36 -4.09 -6.51 -4.27
C SER A 36 -2.62 -6.74 -4.66
N GLY A 37 -1.70 -6.18 -3.87
CA GLY A 37 -0.27 -6.21 -4.12
C GLY A 37 0.45 -7.42 -3.52
N PRO A 38 1.74 -7.57 -3.86
CA PRO A 38 2.60 -8.57 -3.24
C PRO A 38 2.77 -8.33 -1.74
N ASP A 39 3.30 -9.33 -1.05
CA ASP A 39 3.73 -9.17 0.33
C ASP A 39 4.92 -8.19 0.45
N HIS A 40 5.18 -7.69 1.66
CA HIS A 40 6.22 -6.71 1.98
C HIS A 40 7.62 -7.34 2.19
N THR A 41 7.81 -8.60 1.80
CA THR A 41 9.01 -9.40 2.12
C THR A 41 10.20 -9.17 1.20
N SER A 42 10.06 -8.31 0.18
CA SER A 42 11.17 -7.95 -0.70
C SER A 42 12.32 -7.30 0.09
N PRO A 43 13.58 -7.72 -0.09
CA PRO A 43 14.74 -7.07 0.55
C PRO A 43 14.87 -5.59 0.18
N LEU A 44 14.34 -5.18 -0.97
CA LEU A 44 14.33 -3.77 -1.38
C LEU A 44 13.38 -2.92 -0.54
N ILE A 45 12.29 -3.49 -0.01
CA ILE A 45 11.36 -2.79 0.88
C ILE A 45 12.01 -2.55 2.25
N ALA A 46 12.71 -3.56 2.77
CA ALA A 46 13.43 -3.44 4.03
C ALA A 46 14.66 -2.53 3.95
N MET A 47 15.15 -2.22 2.74
CA MET A 47 16.31 -1.36 2.52
C MET A 47 15.87 0.08 2.23
N PRO A 48 16.18 1.07 3.11
CA PRO A 48 15.89 2.49 2.88
C PRO A 48 16.20 3.03 1.48
N ARG A 49 17.38 2.69 0.96
CA ARG A 49 17.85 3.12 -0.38
C ARG A 49 17.21 2.31 -1.51
N GLY A 50 16.55 1.19 -1.21
CA GLY A 50 15.86 0.33 -2.16
C GLY A 50 14.72 1.02 -2.90
N ILE A 51 14.19 2.13 -2.36
CA ILE A 51 13.17 2.97 -2.98
C ILE A 51 13.46 3.32 -4.45
N GLY A 52 14.73 3.59 -4.80
CA GLY A 52 15.12 3.95 -6.16
C GLY A 52 14.85 2.86 -7.21
N LYS A 53 14.76 1.59 -6.77
CA LYS A 53 14.37 0.45 -7.63
C LYS A 53 12.88 0.10 -7.51
N LEU A 54 12.24 0.47 -6.40
CA LEU A 54 10.83 0.19 -6.14
C LEU A 54 9.90 1.18 -6.83
N LEU A 55 10.20 2.48 -6.79
CA LEU A 55 9.41 3.54 -7.42
C LEU A 55 9.73 3.66 -8.91
N MET A 56 9.39 2.63 -9.67
CA MET A 56 9.50 2.62 -11.13
C MET A 56 8.19 2.10 -11.75
N ALA A 57 7.74 2.70 -12.84
CA ALA A 57 6.56 2.21 -13.59
C ALA A 57 6.75 0.74 -13.98
N GLY A 58 5.67 -0.04 -13.92
CA GLY A 58 5.70 -1.49 -14.13
C GLY A 58 6.33 -2.32 -13.00
N ASN A 59 6.84 -1.73 -11.92
CA ASN A 59 7.27 -2.52 -10.75
C ASN A 59 6.04 -3.15 -10.08
N PRO A 60 6.08 -4.46 -9.72
CA PRO A 60 4.93 -5.13 -9.12
C PRO A 60 4.50 -4.57 -7.75
N HIS A 61 5.34 -3.78 -7.08
CA HIS A 61 5.04 -3.15 -5.79
C HIS A 61 4.45 -1.74 -5.91
N VAL A 62 4.18 -1.26 -7.12
CA VAL A 62 3.54 0.04 -7.34
C VAL A 62 2.38 -0.05 -8.32
N TRP A 63 1.45 0.87 -8.14
CA TRP A 63 0.51 1.30 -9.15
C TRP A 63 1.08 2.47 -9.92
N ASP A 64 0.94 2.45 -11.23
CA ASP A 64 1.31 3.51 -12.16
C ASP A 64 0.06 4.17 -12.76
N TYR A 65 -0.15 5.44 -12.42
CA TYR A 65 -1.27 6.23 -12.92
C TYR A 65 -0.75 7.36 -13.80
N GLN A 66 -1.26 7.44 -15.03
CA GLN A 66 -1.12 8.65 -15.83
C GLN A 66 -2.19 9.65 -15.39
N ALA A 67 -1.77 10.67 -14.64
CA ALA A 67 -2.64 11.73 -14.16
C ALA A 67 -2.66 12.90 -15.16
N SER A 68 -3.87 13.31 -15.55
CA SER A 68 -4.06 14.55 -16.31
C SER A 68 -3.95 15.76 -15.38
N ARG A 69 -3.25 16.80 -15.84
CA ARG A 69 -3.13 18.08 -15.13
C ARG A 69 -4.14 19.13 -15.62
N GLY A 70 -4.92 18.82 -16.65
CA GLY A 70 -5.80 19.77 -17.35
C GLY A 70 -5.38 19.99 -18.81
N GLU A 71 -6.22 20.71 -19.56
CA GLU A 71 -5.99 20.96 -20.98
C GLU A 71 -4.67 21.71 -21.24
N GLY A 72 -3.96 21.29 -22.30
CA GLY A 72 -2.69 21.90 -22.71
C GLY A 72 -1.49 21.59 -21.80
N MET A 73 -1.67 20.81 -20.74
CA MET A 73 -0.58 20.40 -19.85
C MET A 73 -0.11 18.96 -20.11
N ALA A 74 1.19 18.73 -19.96
CA ALA A 74 1.74 17.38 -20.00
C ALA A 74 1.19 16.53 -18.84
N THR A 75 0.95 15.25 -19.09
CA THR A 75 0.52 14.29 -18.07
C THR A 75 1.64 14.00 -17.07
N GLU A 76 1.27 13.62 -15.86
CA GLU A 76 2.21 13.18 -14.84
C GLU A 76 2.07 11.69 -14.58
N LEU A 77 3.20 11.03 -14.37
CA LEU A 77 3.23 9.67 -13.85
C LEU A 77 3.20 9.70 -12.32
N TRP A 78 2.13 9.17 -11.74
CA TRP A 78 1.95 9.06 -10.29
C TRP A 78 2.15 7.61 -9.89
N LEU A 79 3.08 7.39 -8.96
CA LEU A 79 3.36 6.07 -8.40
C LEU A 79 2.77 5.98 -6.99
N LYS A 80 2.03 4.90 -6.70
CA LYS A 80 1.50 4.60 -5.36
C LYS A 80 1.87 3.18 -4.98
N GLY A 81 2.14 2.92 -3.70
CA GLY A 81 2.48 1.57 -3.26
C GLY A 81 1.33 0.58 -3.47
N LYS A 82 1.67 -0.57 -4.05
CA LYS A 82 0.82 -1.74 -4.26
C LYS A 82 1.51 -2.94 -3.59
N ALA A 83 1.40 -3.05 -2.28
CA ALA A 83 1.97 -4.14 -1.49
C ALA A 83 1.32 -4.14 -0.11
N ILE A 84 1.55 -5.18 0.70
CA ILE A 84 1.31 -5.09 2.15
C ILE A 84 2.14 -3.90 2.72
N GLY A 85 1.51 -3.06 3.52
CA GLY A 85 2.00 -1.74 3.96
C GLY A 85 1.77 -0.60 2.95
N GLY A 86 1.37 -0.89 1.72
CA GLY A 86 1.05 0.07 0.67
C GLY A 86 2.15 1.09 0.41
N SER A 87 1.80 2.37 0.36
CA SER A 87 2.78 3.43 0.07
C SER A 87 3.86 3.57 1.14
N SER A 88 3.63 3.16 2.40
CA SER A 88 4.72 3.19 3.40
C SER A 88 5.81 2.15 3.15
N SER A 89 5.52 1.09 2.38
CA SER A 89 6.53 0.10 1.98
C SER A 89 7.45 0.58 0.85
N VAL A 90 7.10 1.69 0.19
CA VAL A 90 7.83 2.21 -0.99
C VAL A 90 8.06 3.72 -0.92
N ASN A 91 7.92 4.36 0.25
CA ASN A 91 8.13 5.80 0.40
C ASN A 91 9.59 6.14 0.77
N GLY A 92 9.89 7.44 0.80
CA GLY A 92 11.22 7.95 1.19
C GLY A 92 11.50 7.90 2.69
N MET A 93 10.62 7.30 3.50
CA MET A 93 10.67 7.28 4.97
C MET A 93 10.80 8.65 5.62
N VAL A 94 10.44 9.70 4.89
CA VAL A 94 10.43 11.07 5.40
C VAL A 94 9.20 11.23 6.26
N TYR A 95 9.43 11.69 7.48
CA TYR A 95 8.36 12.00 8.42
C TYR A 95 8.24 13.52 8.56
N VAL A 96 6.99 14.01 8.49
CA VAL A 96 6.61 15.42 8.65
C VAL A 96 5.30 15.45 9.44
N ARG A 97 5.14 16.42 10.34
CA ARG A 97 3.89 16.71 11.06
C ARG A 97 3.51 18.17 10.91
#